data_AF-A0AAW3KHA5-F1
#
_entry.id   AF-A0AAW3KHA5-F1
#
_cell.length_a   1.000
_cell.length_b   1.000
_cell.length_c   1.000
_cell.angle_alpha   90.00
_cell.angle_beta   90.00
_cell.angle_gamma   90.00
#
_symmetry.space_group_name_H-M   'P 1'
#
loop_
_entity.id
_entity.type
_entity.pdbx_description
1 polymer ?
#
loop_
_entity_poly.entity_id
_entity_poly.type
_entity_poly.pdbx_seq_one_letter_code
_entity_poly.pdbx_strand_id
1 'polypeptide(L)'
;MTVETYVAWILENGGHQALFNDAIANAKGDARVAFAKLFKSMDVVDGFGRTARFDYLGMIGKLGLADLKPDSVHLSGATGPLTGSKLLFTGSKKGKISKSQLDTMLLELGDALDLDMGVIEDAICNWQKNPNNFVPYRG
;
A
#
# COMPACT_ATOMS: atom_id res chain seq x y z
N MET A 1 14.17 7.90 -17.06
CA MET A 1 13.44 9.07 -16.46
C MET A 1 12.04 8.61 -16.05
N THR A 2 11.45 9.08 -14.95
CA THR A 2 10.18 8.56 -14.40
C THR A 2 9.05 8.38 -15.42
N VAL A 3 8.78 9.38 -16.26
CA VAL A 3 7.70 9.31 -17.25
C VAL A 3 7.98 8.22 -18.30
N GLU A 4 9.22 8.12 -18.75
CA GLU A 4 9.65 7.17 -19.77
C GLU A 4 9.52 5.72 -19.28
N THR A 5 10.00 5.41 -18.07
CA THR A 5 9.92 4.05 -17.50
C THR A 5 8.50 3.68 -17.08
N TYR A 6 7.68 4.65 -16.67
CA TYR A 6 6.24 4.44 -16.50
C TYR A 6 5.54 4.08 -17.81
N VAL A 7 5.78 4.86 -18.88
CA VAL A 7 5.18 4.59 -20.19
C VAL A 7 5.65 3.24 -20.73
N ALA A 8 6.93 2.91 -20.57
CA ALA A 8 7.47 1.59 -20.93
C ALA A 8 6.75 0.46 -20.18
N TRP A 9 6.63 0.55 -18.85
CA TRP A 9 5.90 -0.44 -18.04
C TRP A 9 4.46 -0.64 -18.51
N ILE A 10 3.75 0.43 -18.88
CA ILE A 10 2.39 0.33 -19.44
C ILE A 10 2.39 -0.33 -20.81
N LEU A 11 3.23 0.11 -21.74
CA LEU A 11 3.22 -0.36 -23.13
C LEU A 11 3.73 -1.80 -23.29
N GLU A 12 4.73 -2.21 -22.50
CA GLU A 12 5.23 -3.59 -22.47
C GLU A 12 4.17 -4.59 -22.00
N ASN A 13 3.20 -4.13 -21.21
CA ASN A 13 2.05 -4.92 -20.76
C ASN A 13 0.79 -4.72 -21.63
N GLY A 14 0.94 -4.19 -22.85
CA GLY A 14 -0.17 -4.05 -23.80
C GLY A 14 -1.11 -2.87 -23.53
N GLY A 15 -0.70 -1.90 -22.69
CA GLY A 15 -1.49 -0.74 -22.31
C GLY A 15 -2.21 -0.91 -20.97
N HIS A 16 -2.83 0.18 -20.48
CA HIS A 16 -3.47 0.21 -19.15
C HIS A 16 -4.49 -0.90 -18.94
N GLN A 17 -5.42 -1.06 -19.89
CA GLN A 17 -6.51 -2.02 -19.76
C GLN A 17 -5.99 -3.47 -19.73
N ALA A 18 -5.03 -3.80 -20.59
CA ALA A 18 -4.42 -5.12 -20.64
C ALA A 18 -3.67 -5.42 -19.33
N LEU A 19 -2.79 -4.51 -18.90
CA LEU A 19 -2.04 -4.63 -17.65
C LEU A 19 -2.93 -4.95 -16.44
N PHE A 20 -4.00 -4.18 -16.23
CA PHE A 20 -4.88 -4.38 -15.07
C PHE A 20 -5.75 -5.63 -15.21
N ASN A 21 -6.33 -5.89 -16.39
CA ASN A 21 -7.12 -7.09 -16.64
C ASN A 21 -6.29 -8.35 -16.45
N ASP A 22 -5.07 -8.38 -16.97
CA ASP A 22 -4.16 -9.51 -16.85
C ASP A 22 -3.74 -9.72 -15.40
N ALA A 23 -3.47 -8.64 -14.65
CA ALA A 23 -3.17 -8.76 -13.22
C ALA A 23 -4.33 -9.41 -12.44
N ILE A 24 -5.57 -8.97 -12.70
CA ILE A 24 -6.78 -9.51 -12.07
C ILE A 24 -7.03 -10.97 -12.50
N ALA A 25 -6.92 -11.26 -13.79
CA ALA A 25 -7.10 -12.62 -14.32
C ALA A 25 -6.06 -13.58 -13.73
N ASN A 26 -4.79 -13.16 -13.67
CA ASN A 26 -3.71 -13.93 -13.04
C ASN A 26 -3.88 -14.05 -11.52
N ALA A 27 -4.60 -13.13 -10.89
CA ALA A 27 -4.99 -13.20 -9.48
C ALA A 27 -6.26 -14.02 -9.25
N LYS A 28 -6.86 -14.59 -10.30
CA LYS A 28 -8.14 -15.33 -10.23
C LYS A 28 -9.27 -14.50 -9.62
N GLY A 29 -9.25 -13.18 -9.86
CA GLY A 29 -10.24 -12.23 -9.33
C GLY A 29 -9.97 -11.77 -7.90
N ASP A 30 -8.87 -12.17 -7.25
CA ASP A 30 -8.52 -11.67 -5.92
C ASP A 30 -7.85 -10.28 -6.01
N ALA A 31 -8.58 -9.25 -5.58
CA ALA A 31 -8.14 -7.85 -5.62
C ALA A 31 -6.87 -7.58 -4.79
N ARG A 32 -6.66 -8.29 -3.67
CA ARG A 32 -5.45 -8.16 -2.84
C ARG A 32 -4.25 -8.77 -3.57
N VAL A 33 -4.41 -9.96 -4.13
CA VAL A 33 -3.35 -10.62 -4.92
C VAL A 33 -3.01 -9.81 -6.18
N ALA A 34 -4.01 -9.22 -6.85
CA ALA A 34 -3.80 -8.36 -8.02
C ALA A 34 -2.98 -7.11 -7.66
N PHE A 35 -3.33 -6.45 -6.55
CA PHE A 35 -2.58 -5.30 -6.03
C PHE A 35 -1.13 -5.67 -5.74
N ALA A 36 -0.89 -6.76 -4.99
CA ALA A 36 0.47 -7.19 -4.62
C ALA A 36 1.36 -7.43 -5.85
N LYS A 37 0.79 -8.06 -6.90
CA LYS A 37 1.47 -8.31 -8.17
C LYS A 37 1.82 -7.01 -8.90
N LEU A 38 0.86 -6.10 -9.03
CA LEU A 38 1.07 -4.81 -9.68
C LEU A 38 2.08 -3.96 -8.92
N PHE A 39 1.96 -3.90 -7.59
CA PHE A 39 2.85 -3.14 -6.71
C PHE A 39 4.31 -3.56 -6.87
N LYS A 40 4.55 -4.87 -6.96
CA LYS A 40 5.88 -5.41 -7.27
C LYS A 40 6.31 -5.14 -8.71
N SER A 41 5.41 -5.30 -9.69
CA SER A 41 5.74 -5.05 -11.10
C SER A 41 6.20 -3.62 -11.37
N MET A 42 5.73 -2.65 -10.57
CA MET A 42 6.12 -1.25 -10.66
C MET A 42 7.55 -0.96 -10.15
N ASP A 43 8.30 -1.95 -9.64
CA ASP A 43 9.71 -1.77 -9.26
C ASP A 43 10.60 -1.27 -10.43
N VAL A 44 10.15 -1.47 -11.68
CA VAL A 44 10.83 -0.98 -12.89
C VAL A 44 10.61 0.52 -13.18
N VAL A 45 9.68 1.17 -12.49
CA VAL A 45 9.33 2.58 -12.72
C VAL A 45 10.21 3.49 -11.88
N ASP A 46 11.10 4.24 -12.55
CA ASP A 46 12.02 5.17 -11.89
C ASP A 46 11.27 6.23 -11.09
N GLY A 47 11.75 6.54 -9.87
CA GLY A 47 11.19 7.59 -9.03
C GLY A 47 9.88 7.22 -8.31
N PHE A 48 9.26 6.09 -8.65
CA PHE A 48 8.10 5.56 -7.91
C PHE A 48 8.58 4.78 -6.67
N GLY A 49 8.84 5.53 -5.59
CA GLY A 49 9.07 4.95 -4.28
C GLY A 49 7.85 4.16 -3.75
N ARG A 50 8.00 3.48 -2.62
CA ARG A 50 6.91 2.67 -2.00
C ARG A 50 5.59 3.44 -1.91
N THR A 51 5.62 4.67 -1.40
CA THR A 51 4.41 5.51 -1.24
C THR A 51 3.77 5.82 -2.59
N ALA A 52 4.55 6.27 -3.58
CA ALA A 52 4.01 6.59 -4.90
C ALA A 52 3.33 5.38 -5.58
N ARG A 53 3.92 4.17 -5.46
CA ARG A 53 3.32 2.93 -5.98
C ARG A 53 2.04 2.55 -5.25
N PHE A 54 2.08 2.64 -3.92
CA PHE A 54 0.94 2.30 -3.06
C PHE A 54 -0.24 3.24 -3.34
N ASP A 55 0.01 4.55 -3.36
CA ASP A 55 -1.01 5.57 -3.58
C ASP A 55 -1.57 5.50 -5.00
N TYR A 56 -0.72 5.31 -6.01
CA TYR A 56 -1.16 5.18 -7.39
C TYR A 56 -2.13 4.00 -7.56
N LEU A 57 -1.73 2.79 -7.14
CA LEU A 57 -2.58 1.60 -7.26
C LEU A 57 -3.81 1.68 -6.35
N GLY A 58 -3.67 2.27 -5.16
CA GLY A 58 -4.78 2.52 -4.25
C GLY A 58 -5.81 3.45 -4.89
N MET A 59 -5.38 4.49 -5.60
CA MET A 59 -6.29 5.39 -6.33
C MET A 59 -6.96 4.71 -7.52
N ILE A 60 -6.26 3.85 -8.27
CA ILE A 60 -6.89 3.03 -9.33
C ILE A 60 -8.04 2.20 -8.74
N GLY A 61 -7.85 1.56 -7.59
CA GLY A 61 -8.88 0.81 -6.87
C GLY A 61 -10.02 1.70 -6.36
N LYS A 62 -9.70 2.79 -5.64
CA LYS A 62 -10.70 3.73 -5.07
C LYS A 62 -11.58 4.38 -6.13
N LEU A 63 -11.04 4.65 -7.33
CA LEU A 63 -11.78 5.22 -8.46
C LEU A 63 -12.58 4.17 -9.24
N GLY A 64 -12.45 2.88 -8.92
CA GLY A 64 -13.14 1.80 -9.62
C GLY A 64 -12.62 1.55 -11.04
N LEU A 65 -11.37 1.96 -11.33
CA LEU A 65 -10.74 1.76 -12.65
C LEU A 65 -10.26 0.32 -12.83
N ALA A 66 -9.93 -0.37 -11.74
CA ALA A 66 -9.66 -1.79 -11.66
C ALA A 66 -9.98 -2.30 -10.25
N ASP A 67 -10.36 -3.57 -10.10
CA ASP A 67 -10.65 -4.17 -8.79
C ASP A 67 -9.34 -4.49 -8.05
N LEU A 68 -8.85 -3.51 -7.28
CA LEU A 68 -7.59 -3.55 -6.55
C LEU A 68 -7.81 -3.14 -5.09
N LYS A 69 -7.20 -3.89 -4.17
CA LYS A 69 -7.17 -3.58 -2.74
C LYS A 69 -5.78 -3.83 -2.19
N PRO A 70 -5.19 -2.95 -1.37
CA PRO A 70 -3.88 -3.23 -0.81
C PRO A 70 -3.89 -4.52 0.02
N ASP A 71 -2.94 -5.40 -0.27
CA ASP A 71 -2.77 -6.70 0.41
C ASP A 71 -2.11 -6.59 1.78
N SER A 72 -1.40 -5.49 2.03
CA SER A 72 -0.77 -5.16 3.31
C SER A 72 -0.45 -3.67 3.34
N VAL A 73 0.16 -3.21 4.44
CA VAL A 73 0.69 -1.85 4.53
C VAL A 73 2.08 -1.75 3.90
N HIS A 74 2.71 -2.83 3.41
CA HIS A 74 4.03 -2.78 2.75
C HIS A 74 5.05 -1.96 3.55
N LEU A 75 5.33 -2.35 4.80
CA LEU A 75 6.18 -1.56 5.70
C LEU A 75 7.66 -1.50 5.28
N SER A 76 8.08 -2.34 4.33
CA SER A 76 9.40 -2.22 3.72
C SER A 76 9.52 -0.91 2.93
N GLY A 77 10.56 -0.12 3.20
CA GLY A 77 10.70 1.24 2.66
C GLY A 77 9.76 2.29 3.25
N ALA A 78 8.83 1.94 4.15
CA ALA A 78 7.95 2.90 4.81
C ALA A 78 8.64 3.58 6.01
N THR A 79 8.34 4.87 6.22
CA THR A 79 8.82 5.66 7.36
C THR A 79 7.68 5.92 8.35
N GLY A 80 6.70 6.73 7.97
CA GLY A 80 5.52 7.08 8.80
C GLY A 80 4.73 5.86 9.28
N PRO A 81 4.24 5.00 8.37
CA PRO A 81 3.52 3.79 8.74
C PRO A 81 4.33 2.88 9.67
N LEU A 82 5.64 2.72 9.42
CA LEU A 82 6.52 1.91 10.27
C LEU A 82 6.66 2.48 11.68
N THR A 83 6.83 3.81 11.80
CA THR A 83 6.87 4.48 13.10
C THR A 83 5.54 4.34 13.85
N GLY A 84 4.41 4.48 13.16
CA GLY A 84 3.08 4.31 13.76
C GLY A 84 2.83 2.88 14.22
N SER A 85 3.19 1.89 13.41
CA SER A 85 3.03 0.47 13.74
C SER A 85 3.84 0.08 14.98
N LYS A 86 5.10 0.52 15.07
CA LYS A 86 5.92 0.31 16.28
C LYS A 86 5.30 0.95 17.51
N LEU A 87 4.84 2.20 17.37
CA LEU A 87 4.20 2.90 18.47
C LEU A 87 2.92 2.18 18.94
N LEU A 88 2.10 1.71 18.01
CA LEU A 88 0.85 1.01 18.29
C LEU A 88 1.09 -0.29 19.06
N PHE A 89 1.98 -1.15 18.56
CA PHE A 89 2.13 -2.51 19.08
C PHE A 89 3.18 -2.67 20.18
N THR A 90 4.08 -1.70 20.36
CA THR A 90 5.12 -1.78 21.40
C THR A 90 5.12 -0.58 22.35
N GLY A 91 4.19 0.37 22.20
CA GLY A 91 4.18 1.61 22.97
C GLY A 91 5.39 2.54 22.71
N SER A 92 6.19 2.28 21.67
CA SER A 92 7.41 3.05 21.39
C SER A 92 7.70 3.14 19.90
N LYS A 93 7.98 4.35 19.40
CA LYS A 93 8.43 4.60 18.02
C LYS A 93 9.73 3.84 17.67
N LYS A 94 10.49 3.41 18.68
CA LYS A 94 11.76 2.66 18.53
C LYS A 94 11.63 1.19 18.97
N GLY A 95 10.41 0.67 19.10
CA GLY A 95 10.16 -0.74 19.41
C GLY A 95 10.97 -1.70 18.55
N LYS A 96 11.52 -2.75 19.18
CA LYS A 96 12.27 -3.80 18.49
C LYS A 96 11.30 -4.91 18.08
N ILE A 97 10.80 -4.80 16.86
CA ILE A 97 9.93 -5.78 16.21
C ILE A 97 10.19 -5.72 14.70
N SER A 98 10.12 -6.87 14.02
CA SER A 98 10.41 -6.92 12.58
C SER A 98 9.26 -6.30 11.77
N LYS A 99 9.58 -5.80 10.57
CA LYS A 99 8.57 -5.21 9.67
C LYS A 99 7.52 -6.24 9.25
N SER A 100 7.95 -7.48 8.98
CA SER A 100 7.03 -8.56 8.61
C SER A 100 6.06 -8.90 9.73
N GLN A 101 6.53 -8.96 10.99
CA GLN A 101 5.62 -9.15 12.13
C GLN A 101 4.64 -7.99 12.26
N LEU A 102 5.10 -6.75 12.10
CA LEU A 102 4.21 -5.59 12.12
C LEU A 102 3.17 -5.63 10.99
N ASP A 103 3.55 -5.99 9.76
CA ASP A 103 2.62 -6.13 8.64
C ASP A 103 1.56 -7.21 8.95
N THR A 104 1.95 -8.36 9.51
CA THR A 104 1.01 -9.39 9.96
C THR A 104 0.04 -8.87 11.03
N MET A 105 0.54 -8.16 12.04
CA MET A 105 -0.30 -7.60 13.10
C MET A 105 -1.26 -6.51 12.58
N LEU A 106 -0.85 -5.71 11.58
CA LEU A 106 -1.73 -4.74 10.92
C LEU A 106 -2.81 -5.42 10.09
N LEU A 107 -2.49 -6.53 9.44
CA LEU A 107 -3.48 -7.34 8.71
C LEU A 107 -4.53 -7.90 9.66
N GLU A 108 -4.09 -8.53 10.75
CA GLU A 108 -4.99 -9.03 11.79
C GLU A 108 -5.86 -7.91 12.38
N LEU A 109 -5.28 -6.72 12.61
CA LEU A 109 -6.02 -5.55 13.09
C LEU A 109 -7.07 -5.09 12.08
N GLY A 110 -6.72 -4.97 10.80
CA GLY A 110 -7.68 -4.56 9.78
C GLY A 110 -8.79 -5.57 9.56
N ASP A 111 -8.48 -6.87 9.55
CA ASP A 111 -9.48 -7.92 9.44
C ASP A 111 -10.42 -7.93 10.66
N ALA A 112 -9.90 -7.69 11.87
CA ALA A 112 -10.72 -7.57 13.08
C ALA A 112 -11.62 -6.33 13.11
N LEU A 113 -11.25 -5.26 12.40
CA LEU A 113 -11.99 -4.01 12.32
C LEU A 113 -12.82 -3.86 11.04
N ASP A 114 -12.74 -4.83 10.13
CA ASP A 114 -13.30 -4.77 8.77
C ASP A 114 -12.85 -3.51 7.99
N LEU A 115 -11.53 -3.24 8.02
CA LEU A 115 -10.92 -2.07 7.38
C LEU A 115 -9.94 -2.46 6.27
N ASP A 116 -9.97 -1.68 5.19
CA ASP A 116 -8.99 -1.76 4.11
C ASP A 116 -7.59 -1.34 4.59
N MET A 117 -6.55 -1.99 4.06
CA MET A 117 -5.16 -1.72 4.45
C MET A 117 -4.71 -0.29 4.11
N GLY A 118 -5.29 0.34 3.09
CA GLY A 118 -5.06 1.77 2.82
C GLY A 118 -5.58 2.67 3.93
N VAL A 119 -6.74 2.35 4.51
CA VAL A 119 -7.30 3.09 5.67
C VAL A 119 -6.42 2.90 6.90
N ILE A 120 -5.95 1.68 7.14
CA ILE A 120 -5.01 1.40 8.25
C ILE A 120 -3.73 2.20 8.07
N GLU A 121 -3.15 2.23 6.86
CA GLU A 121 -1.93 2.97 6.54
C GLU A 121 -2.08 4.47 6.84
N ASP A 122 -3.14 5.09 6.31
CA ASP A 122 -3.43 6.51 6.49
C ASP A 122 -3.64 6.83 7.99
N ALA A 123 -4.41 6.00 8.69
CA ALA A 123 -4.74 6.19 10.09
C ALA A 123 -3.49 6.15 10.99
N ILE A 124 -2.63 5.12 10.84
CA ILE A 124 -1.42 4.99 11.67
C ILE A 124 -0.38 6.05 11.31
N CYS A 125 -0.27 6.43 10.03
CA CYS A 125 0.65 7.46 9.56
C CYS A 125 0.25 8.85 10.10
N ASN A 126 -1.05 9.14 10.15
CA ASN A 126 -1.58 10.36 10.74
C ASN A 126 -1.44 10.36 12.28
N TRP A 127 -1.91 9.30 12.94
CA TRP A 127 -1.90 9.18 14.39
C TRP A 127 -0.49 9.30 14.99
N GLN A 128 0.53 8.69 14.38
CA GLN A 128 1.89 8.73 14.94
C GLN A 128 2.49 10.14 15.02
N LYS A 129 1.98 11.11 14.23
CA LYS A 129 2.40 12.51 14.29
C LYS A 129 1.94 13.16 15.60
N ASN A 130 0.74 12.81 16.08
CA ASN A 130 0.11 13.36 17.28
C ASN A 130 -0.56 12.25 18.12
N PRO A 131 0.18 11.32 18.73
CA PRO A 131 -0.42 10.10 19.29
C PRO A 131 -1.32 10.33 20.51
N ASN A 132 -1.11 11.45 21.21
CA ASN A 132 -1.87 11.84 22.39
C ASN A 132 -2.97 12.88 22.08
N ASN A 133 -3.11 13.29 20.81
CA ASN A 133 -4.08 14.31 20.41
C ASN A 133 -4.70 13.94 19.07
N PHE A 134 -6.01 13.69 19.05
CA PHE A 134 -6.71 13.38 17.82
C PHE A 134 -6.69 14.59 16.87
N VAL A 135 -6.10 14.39 15.69
CA VAL A 135 -6.11 15.36 14.59
C VAL A 135 -6.74 14.67 13.39
N PRO A 136 -7.90 15.13 12.87
CA PRO A 136 -8.51 14.53 11.70
C PRO A 136 -7.61 14.68 10.47
N TYR A 137 -7.51 13.62 9.67
CA TYR A 137 -6.83 13.65 8.38
C TYR A 137 -7.58 14.57 7.40
N ARG A 138 -6.86 15.38 6.62
CA ARG A 138 -7.43 16.41 5.73
C ARG A 138 -6.98 16.33 4.26
N GLY A 139 -6.23 15.28 3.88
CA GLY A 139 -5.51 15.24 2.61
C GLY A 139 -4.14 15.87 2.75
#